data_AF-A0A0M0LRJ3-F1
#
_entry.id   AF-A0A0M0LRJ3-F1
#
_cell.length_a   1.000
_cell.length_b   1.000
_cell.length_c   1.000
_cell.angle_alpha   90.00
_cell.angle_beta   90.00
_cell.angle_gamma   90.00
#
_symmetry.space_group_name_H-M   'P 1'
#
loop_
_entity.id
_entity.type
_entity.pdbx_description
1 polymer ?
#
loop_
_entity_poly.entity_id
_entity_poly.type
_entity_poly.pdbx_seq_one_letter_code
_entity_poly.pdbx_strand_id
1 'polypeptide(L)'
;MRLPPVSLGNYSHGFAFQSAAWRAAAITTVELRTIVRQQSDVQFIDLLGPIRLGLCAAATTAALAACHVQLKPPPQDGIMPTKLYCKNANVDEENTTHLAALPGVALVFPAQDTFRGAPEAESQQRLLELIEKKAVGQLQLKLGAQVLLTRNMPEKGLVNGSRGIVQQFVGGHYCDGYGVPPGEYTVPLVRFDNGIELLVVPTSTFQGGMGGALVRIQLPLKLAWALTVHKSQGMSLSRAELMLHDAFDYGQVYVALSRVTSLAGLWVRGGSITQSVVKAHPDVLTFYRAMGCHV
;
A
#
# COMPACT_ATOMS: atom_id res chain seq x y z
N MET A 1 -9.52 -13.18 -5.95
CA MET A 1 -10.46 -12.57 -4.97
C MET A 1 -9.86 -11.31 -4.35
N ARG A 2 -9.01 -10.61 -5.08
CA ARG A 2 -8.50 -9.28 -4.70
C ARG A 2 -9.23 -8.25 -5.56
N LEU A 3 -8.83 -6.99 -5.47
CA LEU A 3 -9.45 -5.90 -6.22
C LEU A 3 -9.57 -6.24 -7.72
N PRO A 4 -10.73 -6.00 -8.34
CA PRO A 4 -10.88 -6.13 -9.78
C PRO A 4 -10.05 -5.08 -10.53
N PRO A 5 -9.87 -5.23 -11.86
CA PRO A 5 -9.30 -4.17 -12.68
C PRO A 5 -10.07 -2.87 -12.49
N VAL A 6 -9.36 -1.75 -12.33
CA VAL A 6 -10.00 -0.42 -12.27
C VAL A 6 -10.61 -0.14 -13.65
N SER A 7 -11.92 -0.03 -13.71
CA SER A 7 -12.62 0.35 -14.95
C SER A 7 -12.45 1.85 -15.18
N LEU A 8 -11.92 2.23 -16.35
CA LEU A 8 -11.83 3.62 -16.80
C LEU A 8 -12.88 3.81 -17.90
N GLY A 9 -13.94 4.57 -17.61
CA GLY A 9 -15.03 4.85 -18.55
C GLY A 9 -16.06 3.69 -18.69
N ASN A 10 -16.74 3.64 -19.83
CA ASN A 10 -17.85 2.70 -20.11
C ASN A 10 -17.41 1.29 -20.52
N TYR A 11 -16.11 0.97 -20.50
CA TYR A 11 -15.60 -0.35 -20.87
C TYR A 11 -15.34 -1.17 -19.60
N SER A 12 -16.18 -2.17 -19.34
CA SER A 12 -15.90 -3.18 -18.34
C SER A 12 -14.80 -4.09 -18.86
N HIS A 13 -13.56 -3.89 -18.43
CA HIS A 13 -12.51 -4.86 -18.69
C HIS A 13 -12.77 -6.10 -17.84
N GLY A 14 -13.02 -7.24 -18.49
CA GLY A 14 -13.04 -8.54 -17.81
C GLY A 14 -11.71 -8.83 -17.13
N PHE A 15 -11.69 -9.81 -16.23
CA PHE A 15 -10.46 -10.28 -15.61
C PHE A 15 -9.49 -10.83 -16.67
N ALA A 16 -8.18 -10.76 -16.39
CA ALA A 16 -7.14 -11.24 -17.33
C ALA A 16 -7.38 -12.70 -17.80
N PHE A 17 -7.85 -13.57 -16.90
CA PHE A 17 -8.16 -14.97 -17.19
C PHE A 17 -9.34 -15.19 -18.14
N GLN A 18 -10.15 -14.16 -18.38
CA GLN A 18 -11.28 -14.21 -19.33
C GLN A 18 -10.83 -13.90 -20.77
N SER A 19 -9.61 -13.39 -20.97
CA SER A 19 -9.11 -13.01 -22.30
C SER A 19 -8.77 -14.22 -23.18
N ALA A 20 -8.90 -14.05 -24.49
CA ALA A 20 -8.47 -15.06 -25.47
C ALA A 20 -6.96 -15.31 -25.41
N ALA A 21 -6.17 -14.25 -25.19
CA ALA A 21 -4.72 -14.33 -25.04
C ALA A 21 -4.31 -15.22 -23.85
N TRP A 22 -4.99 -15.11 -22.71
CA TRP A 22 -4.73 -15.97 -21.55
C TRP A 22 -4.97 -17.45 -21.85
N ARG A 23 -6.07 -17.77 -22.55
CA ARG A 23 -6.39 -19.14 -22.96
C ARG A 23 -5.34 -19.69 -23.93
N ALA A 24 -4.94 -18.89 -24.92
CA ALA A 24 -3.94 -19.27 -25.92
C ALA A 24 -2.55 -19.49 -25.31
N ALA A 25 -2.20 -18.75 -24.25
CA ALA A 25 -0.91 -18.86 -23.59
C ALA A 25 -0.70 -20.17 -22.79
N ALA A 26 -1.74 -20.98 -22.58
CA ALA A 26 -1.67 -22.27 -21.89
C ALA A 26 -0.87 -22.21 -20.56
N ILE A 27 -1.14 -21.19 -19.75
CA ILE A 27 -0.35 -20.86 -18.56
C ILE A 27 -0.42 -21.98 -17.52
N THR A 28 0.75 -22.49 -17.10
CA THR A 28 0.83 -23.41 -15.95
C THR A 28 0.56 -22.64 -14.66
N THR A 29 -0.37 -23.14 -13.84
CA THR A 29 -0.77 -22.49 -12.60
C THR A 29 -0.18 -23.19 -11.39
N VAL A 30 0.41 -22.43 -10.46
CA VAL A 30 0.92 -22.93 -9.17
C VAL A 30 0.23 -22.17 -8.04
N GLU A 31 -0.35 -22.91 -7.09
CA GLU A 31 -1.02 -22.33 -5.91
C GLU A 31 -0.05 -22.26 -4.72
N LEU A 32 0.18 -21.04 -4.21
CA LEU A 32 0.88 -20.85 -2.94
C LEU A 32 -0.11 -20.94 -1.77
N ARG A 33 0.17 -21.85 -0.82
CA ARG A 33 -0.70 -22.14 0.32
C ARG A 33 -0.24 -21.49 1.63
N THR A 34 1.05 -21.20 1.74
CA THR A 34 1.63 -20.65 2.98
C THR A 34 1.36 -19.16 3.12
N ILE A 35 0.70 -18.78 4.21
CA ILE A 35 0.44 -17.37 4.57
C ILE A 35 1.58 -16.87 5.46
N VAL A 36 2.46 -16.04 4.90
CA VAL A 36 3.66 -15.52 5.61
C VAL A 36 3.36 -14.23 6.38
N ARG A 37 2.45 -13.38 5.88
CA ARG A 37 2.24 -12.04 6.45
C ARG A 37 1.60 -12.05 7.85
N GLN A 38 0.64 -12.94 8.07
CA GLN A 38 -0.07 -13.11 9.33
C GLN A 38 0.40 -14.35 10.09
N GLN A 39 1.58 -14.91 9.75
CA GLN A 39 2.05 -16.19 10.29
C GLN A 39 2.15 -16.25 11.82
N SER A 40 2.24 -15.09 12.49
CA SER A 40 2.26 -14.97 13.94
C SER A 40 0.87 -14.89 14.60
N ASP A 41 -0.22 -14.86 13.82
CA ASP A 41 -1.60 -14.67 14.30
C ASP A 41 -2.54 -15.64 13.57
N VAL A 42 -2.61 -16.86 14.09
CA VAL A 42 -3.44 -17.96 13.53
C VAL A 42 -4.91 -17.60 13.54
N GLN A 43 -5.40 -16.96 14.61
CA GLN A 43 -6.78 -16.50 14.70
C GLN A 43 -7.10 -15.55 13.54
N PHE A 44 -6.20 -14.62 13.21
CA PHE A 44 -6.45 -13.71 12.11
C PHE A 44 -6.44 -14.40 10.75
N ILE A 45 -5.55 -15.39 10.56
CA ILE A 45 -5.54 -16.22 9.34
C ILE A 45 -6.90 -16.91 9.15
N ASP A 46 -7.43 -17.52 10.20
CA ASP A 46 -8.70 -18.24 10.16
C ASP A 46 -9.88 -17.33 9.84
N LEU A 47 -9.83 -16.06 10.27
CA LEU A 47 -10.83 -15.05 9.89
C LEU A 47 -10.68 -14.61 8.43
N LEU A 48 -9.46 -14.45 7.93
CA LEU A 48 -9.20 -13.95 6.57
C LEU A 48 -9.58 -14.96 5.49
N GLY A 49 -9.50 -16.27 5.76
CA GLY A 49 -9.84 -17.34 4.82
C GLY A 49 -11.28 -17.23 4.28
N PRO A 50 -12.31 -17.30 5.13
CA PRO A 50 -13.71 -17.14 4.71
C PRO A 50 -13.99 -15.77 4.10
N ILE A 51 -13.42 -14.68 4.64
CA ILE A 51 -13.59 -13.33 4.11
C ILE A 51 -13.10 -13.23 2.66
N ARG A 52 -12.00 -13.92 2.33
CA ARG A 52 -11.47 -14.00 0.97
C ARG A 52 -12.52 -14.55 0.01
N LEU A 53 -13.30 -15.54 0.45
CA LEU A 53 -14.37 -16.19 -0.31
C LEU A 53 -15.68 -15.39 -0.33
N GLY A 54 -15.72 -14.24 0.34
CA GLY A 54 -16.94 -13.46 0.49
C GLY A 54 -17.87 -13.99 1.57
N LEU A 55 -17.37 -14.78 2.53
CA LEU A 55 -18.14 -15.32 3.65
C LEU A 55 -17.79 -14.58 4.94
N CYS A 56 -18.80 -14.15 5.68
CA CYS A 56 -18.62 -13.46 6.96
C CYS A 56 -19.52 -14.10 8.02
N ALA A 57 -18.92 -14.99 8.82
CA ALA A 57 -19.61 -15.66 9.93
C ALA A 57 -19.80 -14.70 11.11
N ALA A 58 -20.75 -15.00 12.00
CA ALA A 58 -21.03 -14.19 13.20
C ALA A 58 -19.79 -14.01 14.09
N ALA A 59 -18.96 -15.06 14.23
CA ALA A 59 -17.70 -15.00 14.97
C ALA A 59 -16.71 -14.01 14.34
N THR A 60 -16.65 -13.93 13.00
CA THR A 60 -15.84 -12.96 12.27
C THR A 60 -16.32 -11.54 12.50
N THR A 61 -17.63 -11.31 12.41
CA THR A 61 -18.22 -9.99 12.71
C THR A 61 -17.92 -9.57 14.15
N ALA A 62 -18.05 -10.46 15.12
CA ALA A 62 -17.76 -10.16 16.52
C ALA A 62 -16.27 -9.82 16.75
N ALA A 63 -15.35 -10.59 16.17
CA ALA A 63 -13.91 -10.34 16.29
C ALA A 63 -13.51 -8.98 15.66
N LEU A 64 -14.08 -8.64 14.51
CA LEU A 64 -13.83 -7.35 13.85
C LEU A 64 -14.49 -6.18 14.57
N ALA A 65 -15.64 -6.40 15.23
CA ALA A 65 -16.28 -5.39 16.09
C ALA A 65 -15.40 -5.04 17.30
N ALA A 66 -14.70 -6.00 17.89
CA ALA A 66 -13.75 -5.73 18.98
C ALA A 66 -12.55 -4.85 18.54
N CYS A 67 -12.28 -4.77 17.23
CA CYS A 67 -11.26 -3.88 16.67
C CYS A 67 -11.78 -2.46 16.42
N HIS A 68 -13.03 -2.14 16.77
CA HIS A 68 -13.59 -0.82 16.56
C HIS A 68 -12.85 0.25 17.37
N VAL A 69 -12.60 1.42 16.76
CA VAL A 69 -11.85 2.54 17.36
C VAL A 69 -12.43 3.06 18.68
N GLN A 70 -13.71 2.82 18.96
CA GLN A 70 -14.34 3.18 20.24
C GLN A 70 -14.02 2.19 21.37
N LEU A 71 -13.66 0.95 21.03
CA LEU A 71 -13.35 -0.12 21.99
C LEU A 71 -11.85 -0.33 22.14
N LYS A 72 -11.09 -0.11 21.06
CA LYS A 72 -9.67 -0.38 21.00
C LYS A 72 -8.86 0.92 21.12
N PRO A 73 -8.03 1.07 22.17
CA PRO A 73 -7.27 2.30 22.40
C PRO A 73 -6.27 2.57 21.27
N PRO A 74 -5.89 3.83 21.04
CA PRO A 74 -4.84 4.17 20.09
C PRO A 74 -3.46 3.69 20.58
N PRO A 75 -2.48 3.53 19.67
CA PRO A 75 -1.10 3.25 20.07
C PRO A 75 -0.49 4.36 20.93
N GLN A 76 0.44 4.01 21.81
CA GLN A 76 1.06 4.93 22.77
C GLN A 76 2.41 5.53 22.30
N ASP A 77 2.97 5.04 21.19
CA ASP A 77 4.29 5.45 20.68
C ASP A 77 4.27 6.68 19.75
N GLY A 78 3.10 7.32 19.65
CA GLY A 78 2.85 8.46 18.77
C GLY A 78 2.70 8.11 17.28
N ILE A 79 2.90 6.85 16.89
CA ILE A 79 2.79 6.40 15.50
C ILE A 79 1.41 5.79 15.29
N MET A 80 0.53 6.59 14.70
CA MET A 80 -0.87 6.25 14.49
C MET A 80 -1.05 5.20 13.39
N PRO A 81 -2.10 4.35 13.46
CA PRO A 81 -2.42 3.43 12.39
C PRO A 81 -2.66 4.17 11.07
N THR A 82 -2.17 3.63 9.95
CA THR A 82 -2.44 4.21 8.63
C THR A 82 -3.89 3.97 8.25
N LYS A 83 -4.64 5.02 7.96
CA LYS A 83 -6.03 4.92 7.51
C LYS A 83 -6.11 4.40 6.08
N LEU A 84 -6.93 3.39 5.85
CA LEU A 84 -7.16 2.81 4.53
C LEU A 84 -8.53 3.25 3.99
N TYR A 85 -8.48 4.10 2.96
CA TYR A 85 -9.66 4.64 2.26
C TYR A 85 -9.85 3.97 0.89
N CYS A 86 -11.04 4.03 0.30
CA CYS A 86 -11.22 3.55 -1.09
C CYS A 86 -10.93 4.62 -2.14
N LYS A 87 -11.09 5.90 -1.79
CA LYS A 87 -10.95 7.04 -2.73
C LYS A 87 -9.65 7.80 -2.49
N ASN A 88 -9.00 8.27 -3.57
CA ASN A 88 -7.79 9.09 -3.45
C ASN A 88 -8.08 10.44 -2.77
N ALA A 89 -9.22 11.08 -3.06
CA ALA A 89 -9.59 12.37 -2.46
C ALA A 89 -9.51 12.35 -0.91
N ASN A 90 -10.05 11.31 -0.28
CA ASN A 90 -10.01 11.15 1.19
C ASN A 90 -8.56 10.97 1.70
N VAL A 91 -7.71 10.31 0.92
CA VAL A 91 -6.28 10.12 1.26
C VAL A 91 -5.52 11.43 1.17
N ASP A 92 -5.77 12.18 0.10
CA ASP A 92 -5.10 13.45 -0.16
C ASP A 92 -5.52 14.50 0.87
N GLU A 93 -6.81 14.57 1.21
CA GLU A 93 -7.35 15.42 2.28
C GLU A 93 -6.74 15.07 3.64
N GLU A 94 -6.74 13.80 4.03
CA GLU A 94 -6.20 13.35 5.32
C GLU A 94 -4.70 13.70 5.42
N ASN A 95 -3.90 13.29 4.43
CA ASN A 95 -2.46 13.53 4.47
C ASN A 95 -2.12 15.03 4.43
N THR A 96 -2.85 15.83 3.64
CA THR A 96 -2.65 17.29 3.56
C THR A 96 -3.00 17.95 4.88
N THR A 97 -4.13 17.58 5.48
CA THR A 97 -4.60 18.14 6.75
C THR A 97 -3.60 17.88 7.87
N HIS A 98 -3.12 16.64 8.01
CA HIS A 98 -2.14 16.32 9.06
C HIS A 98 -0.77 16.97 8.81
N LEU A 99 -0.29 17.01 7.57
CA LEU A 99 0.96 17.70 7.27
C LEU A 99 0.85 19.21 7.52
N ALA A 100 -0.28 19.83 7.18
CA ALA A 100 -0.52 21.25 7.43
C ALA A 100 -0.56 21.57 8.92
N ALA A 101 -1.17 20.70 9.73
CA ALA A 101 -1.30 20.84 11.17
C ALA A 101 0.05 20.74 11.93
N LEU A 102 1.07 20.12 11.33
CA LEU A 102 2.40 20.07 11.95
C LEU A 102 3.08 21.45 11.96
N PRO A 103 3.74 21.81 13.07
CA PRO A 103 4.50 23.06 13.16
C PRO A 103 5.71 23.03 12.20
N GLY A 104 6.22 24.23 11.90
CA GLY A 104 7.41 24.39 11.05
C GLY A 104 7.11 24.43 9.55
N VAL A 105 8.17 24.71 8.78
CA VAL A 105 8.11 24.85 7.33
C VAL A 105 8.28 23.48 6.67
N ALA A 106 7.47 23.20 5.65
CA ALA A 106 7.62 21.97 4.87
C ALA A 106 8.86 22.04 3.98
N LEU A 107 9.69 21.00 4.04
CA LEU A 107 10.77 20.77 3.09
C LEU A 107 10.21 20.02 1.88
N VAL A 108 10.56 20.50 0.68
CA VAL A 108 10.12 19.93 -0.59
C VAL A 108 11.28 19.15 -1.20
N PHE A 109 11.03 17.89 -1.54
CA PHE A 109 11.97 16.96 -2.15
C PHE A 109 11.51 16.64 -3.58
N PRO A 110 11.95 17.42 -4.60
CA PRO A 110 11.67 17.11 -5.99
C PRO A 110 12.45 15.87 -6.42
N ALA A 111 11.81 15.01 -7.21
CA ALA A 111 12.46 13.85 -7.78
C ALA A 111 13.42 14.25 -8.92
N GLN A 112 14.45 13.45 -9.15
CA GLN A 112 15.34 13.60 -10.32
C GLN A 112 15.01 12.53 -11.34
N ASP A 113 14.57 12.95 -12.52
CA ASP A 113 14.09 12.09 -13.59
C ASP A 113 15.10 12.00 -14.73
N THR A 114 15.37 10.79 -15.22
CA THR A 114 16.25 10.52 -16.36
C THR A 114 15.55 9.59 -17.33
N PHE A 115 15.19 10.11 -18.50
CA PHE A 115 14.59 9.33 -19.58
C PHE A 115 15.67 8.58 -20.38
N ARG A 116 15.33 7.36 -20.82
CA ARG A 116 16.13 6.49 -21.69
C ARG A 116 15.24 6.01 -22.83
N GLY A 117 15.43 6.54 -24.03
CA GLY A 117 14.39 6.47 -25.07
C GLY A 117 13.24 7.43 -24.75
N ALA A 118 12.07 7.26 -25.37
CA ALA A 118 10.92 8.16 -25.28
C ALA A 118 11.20 9.58 -25.83
N PRO A 119 11.46 9.72 -27.15
CA PRO A 119 11.72 11.02 -27.76
C PRO A 119 10.48 11.93 -27.80
N GLU A 120 9.29 11.35 -27.78
CA GLU A 120 8.02 12.06 -27.90
C GLU A 120 7.46 12.46 -26.54
N ALA A 121 6.90 13.67 -26.42
CA ALA A 121 6.33 14.19 -25.19
C ALA A 121 5.19 13.30 -24.62
N GLU A 122 4.37 12.71 -25.49
CA GLU A 122 3.29 11.80 -25.06
C GLU A 122 3.86 10.54 -24.38
N SER A 123 4.91 9.96 -24.95
CA SER A 123 5.58 8.79 -24.36
C SER A 123 6.23 9.11 -23.01
N GLN A 124 6.81 10.31 -22.86
CA GLN A 124 7.37 10.79 -21.60
C GLN A 124 6.28 11.01 -20.54
N GLN A 125 5.18 11.67 -20.91
CA GLN A 125 4.04 11.90 -20.04
C GLN A 125 3.45 10.59 -19.51
N ARG A 126 3.30 9.59 -20.39
CA ARG A 126 2.84 8.26 -20.00
C ARG A 126 3.79 7.57 -19.01
N LEU A 127 5.11 7.70 -19.21
CA LEU A 127 6.11 7.16 -18.28
C LEU A 127 6.05 7.86 -16.91
N LEU A 128 5.86 9.18 -16.90
CA LEU A 128 5.68 9.98 -15.68
C LEU A 128 4.45 9.50 -14.89
N GLU A 129 3.30 9.34 -15.55
CA GLU A 129 2.07 8.84 -14.91
C GLU A 129 2.20 7.42 -14.35
N LEU A 130 2.98 6.56 -15.02
CA LEU A 130 3.23 5.21 -14.56
C LEU A 130 4.19 5.18 -13.36
N ILE A 131 5.27 5.97 -13.39
CA ILE A 131 6.24 5.99 -12.30
C ILE A 131 5.70 6.69 -11.05
N GLU A 132 4.80 7.67 -11.19
CA GLU A 132 4.16 8.39 -10.08
C GLU A 132 3.44 7.43 -9.11
N LYS A 133 2.90 6.33 -9.66
CA LYS A 133 2.26 5.27 -8.88
C LYS A 133 3.25 4.54 -7.97
N LYS A 134 4.52 4.47 -8.36
CA LYS A 134 5.62 3.83 -7.62
C LYS A 134 6.31 4.82 -6.69
N ALA A 135 6.86 5.90 -7.24
CA ALA A 135 7.62 6.94 -6.53
C ALA A 135 7.10 8.33 -6.93
N VAL A 136 6.77 9.15 -5.92
CA VAL A 136 6.17 10.47 -6.13
C VAL A 136 7.17 11.44 -6.78
N GLY A 137 6.69 12.30 -7.68
CA GLY A 137 7.51 13.31 -8.34
C GLY A 137 7.93 14.44 -7.39
N GLN A 138 7.13 14.68 -6.36
CA GLN A 138 7.41 15.66 -5.32
C GLN A 138 6.95 15.12 -3.97
N LEU A 139 7.84 15.07 -3.00
CA LEU A 139 7.53 14.70 -1.62
C LEU A 139 7.67 15.93 -0.72
N GLN A 140 6.69 16.17 0.14
CA GLN A 140 6.75 17.25 1.14
C GLN A 140 6.76 16.64 2.53
N LEU A 141 7.71 17.07 3.37
CA LEU A 141 7.86 16.56 4.74
C LEU A 141 8.08 17.71 5.72
N LYS A 142 7.65 17.50 6.96
CA LYS A 142 7.94 18.33 8.13
C LYS A 142 8.50 17.45 9.25
N LEU A 143 9.11 18.07 10.26
CA LEU A 143 9.39 17.39 11.53
C LEU A 143 8.06 16.89 12.11
N GLY A 144 8.05 15.64 12.62
CA GLY A 144 6.83 14.99 13.09
C GLY A 144 5.96 14.37 11.99
N ALA A 145 6.33 14.49 10.70
CA ALA A 145 5.55 13.87 9.63
C ALA A 145 5.58 12.34 9.74
N GLN A 146 4.39 11.73 9.68
CA GLN A 146 4.26 10.28 9.64
C GLN A 146 4.48 9.78 8.21
N VAL A 147 5.46 8.90 8.03
CA VAL A 147 5.88 8.40 6.73
C VAL A 147 5.84 6.88 6.65
N LEU A 148 5.72 6.37 5.43
CA LEU A 148 5.72 4.96 5.08
C LEU A 148 6.91 4.68 4.18
N LEU A 149 7.70 3.67 4.51
CA LEU A 149 8.73 3.14 3.63
C LEU A 149 8.07 2.39 2.47
N THR A 150 8.50 2.72 1.25
CA THR A 150 7.96 2.16 0.00
C THR A 150 8.86 1.08 -0.62
N ARG A 151 9.90 0.65 0.12
CA ARG A 151 10.85 -0.39 -0.29
C ARG A 151 11.11 -1.38 0.84
N ASN A 152 11.58 -2.56 0.48
CA ASN A 152 12.06 -3.53 1.44
C ASN A 152 13.55 -3.26 1.73
N MET A 153 13.92 -3.31 3.00
CA MET A 153 15.30 -3.23 3.52
C MET A 153 15.44 -4.33 4.59
N PRO A 154 15.39 -5.63 4.18
CA PRO A 154 15.35 -6.76 5.11
C PRO A 154 16.57 -6.81 6.04
N GLU A 155 17.74 -6.35 5.58
CA GLU A 155 18.96 -6.21 6.37
C GLU A 155 18.83 -5.22 7.54
N LYS A 156 17.85 -4.32 7.46
CA LYS A 156 17.47 -3.39 8.54
C LYS A 156 16.18 -3.83 9.25
N GLY A 157 15.60 -4.99 8.93
CA GLY A 157 14.31 -5.39 9.48
C GLY A 157 13.14 -4.47 9.09
N LEU A 158 13.27 -3.74 7.97
CA LEU A 158 12.24 -2.85 7.44
C LEU A 158 11.69 -3.41 6.13
N VAL A 159 10.38 -3.25 5.93
CA VAL A 159 9.66 -3.75 4.76
C VAL A 159 8.86 -2.64 4.11
N ASN A 160 8.40 -2.85 2.88
CA ASN A 160 7.44 -1.96 2.25
C ASN A 160 6.13 -1.94 3.06
N GLY A 161 5.84 -0.78 3.65
CA GLY A 161 4.79 -0.60 4.66
C GLY A 161 5.30 -0.30 6.07
N SER A 162 6.60 -0.34 6.34
CA SER A 162 7.18 0.10 7.61
C SER A 162 6.87 1.58 7.82
N ARG A 163 6.29 1.92 8.98
CA ARG A 163 5.83 3.26 9.29
C ARG A 163 6.72 3.90 10.34
N GLY A 164 6.96 5.19 10.19
CA GLY A 164 7.75 5.96 11.15
C GLY A 164 7.41 7.43 11.17
N ILE A 165 8.11 8.18 12.02
CA ILE A 165 8.01 9.63 12.17
C ILE A 165 9.35 10.27 11.84
N VAL A 166 9.33 11.31 11.02
CA VAL A 166 10.49 12.15 10.74
C VAL A 166 10.92 12.88 12.02
N GLN A 167 12.12 12.57 12.52
CA GLN A 167 12.70 13.17 13.72
C GLN A 167 13.56 14.40 13.39
N GLN A 168 14.28 14.34 12.27
CA GLN A 168 15.26 15.36 11.88
C GLN A 168 15.50 15.33 10.36
N PHE A 169 15.98 16.44 9.80
CA PHE A 169 16.58 16.49 8.47
C PHE A 169 18.09 16.72 8.58
N VAL A 170 18.88 15.93 7.87
CA VAL A 170 20.33 15.94 7.93
C VAL A 170 20.88 16.14 6.52
N GLY A 171 21.66 17.21 6.32
CA GLY A 171 22.44 17.41 5.11
C GLY A 171 23.73 16.60 5.14
N GLY A 172 24.21 16.16 3.99
CA GLY A 172 25.49 15.50 3.85
C GLY A 172 25.67 14.77 2.53
N HIS A 173 26.82 14.12 2.41
CA HIS A 173 27.18 13.39 1.21
C HIS A 173 26.69 11.93 1.28
N TYR A 174 25.68 11.59 0.47
CA TYR A 174 25.02 10.28 0.51
C TYR A 174 25.00 9.60 -0.87
N CYS A 175 24.85 8.28 -0.86
CA CYS A 175 24.52 7.43 -2.01
C CYS A 175 23.77 6.19 -1.54
N ASP A 176 23.12 5.46 -2.46
CA ASP A 176 22.48 4.17 -2.16
C ASP A 176 23.34 2.96 -2.53
N GLY A 177 24.41 3.17 -3.30
CA GLY A 177 25.28 2.11 -3.83
C GLY A 177 24.68 1.30 -5.00
N TYR A 178 23.46 1.59 -5.43
CA TYR A 178 22.69 0.80 -6.39
C TYR A 178 22.04 1.61 -7.53
N GLY A 179 22.20 2.94 -7.54
CA GLY A 179 21.78 3.75 -8.67
C GLY A 179 21.55 5.24 -8.41
N VAL A 180 21.70 5.73 -7.17
CA VAL A 180 21.83 7.18 -6.94
C VAL A 180 23.30 7.56 -6.82
N PRO A 181 23.73 8.59 -7.58
CA PRO A 181 25.12 9.02 -7.58
C PRO A 181 25.49 9.58 -6.19
N PRO A 182 26.75 9.45 -5.76
CA PRO A 182 27.24 10.18 -4.60
C PRO A 182 27.06 11.68 -4.80
N GLY A 183 26.49 12.35 -3.80
CA GLY A 183 26.29 13.79 -3.85
C GLY A 183 25.74 14.34 -2.55
N GLU A 184 25.58 15.67 -2.50
CA GLU A 184 24.97 16.36 -1.38
C GLU A 184 23.45 16.17 -1.41
N TYR A 185 22.92 15.53 -0.37
CA TYR A 185 21.49 15.35 -0.17
C TYR A 185 21.09 15.79 1.24
N THR A 186 19.91 16.38 1.35
CA THR A 186 19.21 16.48 2.64
C THR A 186 18.30 15.27 2.78
N VAL A 187 18.45 14.51 3.87
CA VAL A 187 17.71 13.26 4.10
C VAL A 187 17.01 13.27 5.46
N PRO A 188 15.83 12.66 5.60
CA PRO A 188 15.16 12.54 6.89
C PRO A 188 15.75 11.41 7.74
N LEU A 189 16.01 11.68 9.01
CA LEU A 189 16.12 10.67 10.06
C LEU A 189 14.70 10.25 10.48
N VAL A 190 14.36 8.98 10.29
CA VAL A 190 13.03 8.44 10.58
C VAL A 190 13.12 7.41 11.70
N ARG A 191 12.30 7.59 12.74
CA ARG A 191 12.08 6.59 13.80
C ARG A 191 10.87 5.72 13.42
N PHE A 192 11.10 4.44 13.14
CA PHE A 192 10.08 3.47 12.79
C PHE A 192 9.40 2.88 14.02
N ASP A 193 8.21 2.28 13.83
CA ASP A 193 7.39 1.71 14.90
C ASP A 193 7.95 0.43 15.54
N ASN A 194 8.94 -0.19 14.90
CA ASN A 194 9.76 -1.25 15.48
C ASN A 194 10.96 -0.73 16.29
N GLY A 195 11.07 0.60 16.49
CA GLY A 195 12.13 1.24 17.25
C GLY A 195 13.40 1.55 16.45
N ILE A 196 13.48 1.18 15.18
CA ILE A 196 14.65 1.43 14.34
C ILE A 196 14.68 2.89 13.93
N GLU A 197 15.85 3.53 14.06
CA GLU A 197 16.11 4.86 13.50
C GLU A 197 17.02 4.73 12.28
N LEU A 198 16.63 5.38 11.18
CA LEU A 198 17.35 5.27 9.91
C LEU A 198 17.37 6.63 9.18
N LEU A 199 18.56 7.02 8.72
CA LEU A 199 18.70 8.05 7.69
C LEU A 199 18.22 7.47 6.36
N VAL A 200 17.07 7.94 5.89
CA VAL A 200 16.46 7.41 4.67
C VAL A 200 17.04 8.14 3.47
N VAL A 201 17.94 7.48 2.74
CA VAL A 201 18.58 8.05 1.55
C VAL A 201 17.71 7.90 0.29
N PRO A 202 17.87 8.76 -0.74
CA PRO A 202 17.20 8.60 -2.02
C PRO A 202 17.54 7.25 -2.67
N THR A 203 16.62 6.73 -3.47
CA THR A 203 16.80 5.47 -4.21
C THR A 203 16.33 5.60 -5.65
N SER A 204 16.89 4.80 -6.56
CA SER A 204 16.53 4.82 -7.98
C SER A 204 15.37 3.87 -8.30
N THR A 205 14.28 4.37 -8.89
CA THR A 205 13.10 3.62 -9.32
C THR A 205 13.03 3.56 -10.84
N PHE A 206 12.82 2.38 -11.41
CA PHE A 206 12.73 2.18 -12.85
C PHE A 206 11.29 1.95 -13.33
N GLN A 207 10.95 2.58 -14.46
CA GLN A 207 9.70 2.37 -15.19
C GLN A 207 9.99 2.24 -16.68
N GLY A 208 9.72 1.06 -17.25
CA GLY A 208 9.72 0.85 -18.70
C GLY A 208 8.33 1.03 -19.32
N GLY A 209 8.28 1.30 -20.61
CA GLY A 209 7.06 1.37 -21.41
C GLY A 209 7.34 1.13 -22.89
N MET A 210 6.29 1.05 -23.72
CA MET A 210 6.48 1.04 -25.16
C MET A 210 7.12 2.36 -25.59
N GLY A 211 8.32 2.29 -26.20
CA GLY A 211 9.02 3.45 -26.72
C GLY A 211 10.07 4.06 -25.79
N GLY A 212 10.27 3.57 -24.56
CA GLY A 212 11.35 4.04 -23.69
C GLY A 212 11.23 3.64 -22.23
N ALA A 213 12.07 4.25 -21.40
CA ALA A 213 12.11 4.04 -19.97
C ALA A 213 12.43 5.34 -19.22
N LEU A 214 12.10 5.35 -17.93
CA LEU A 214 12.34 6.43 -17.01
C LEU A 214 12.97 5.87 -15.73
N VAL A 215 14.07 6.49 -15.29
CA VAL A 215 14.65 6.30 -13.96
C VAL A 215 14.34 7.53 -13.12
N ARG A 216 13.74 7.33 -11.95
CA ARG A 216 13.45 8.39 -10.97
C ARG A 216 14.25 8.17 -9.69
N ILE A 217 15.03 9.16 -9.28
CA ILE A 217 15.69 9.20 -7.98
C ILE A 217 14.83 10.02 -7.02
N GLN A 218 14.40 9.39 -5.92
CA GLN A 218 13.57 10.02 -4.90
C GLN A 218 13.73 9.26 -3.57
N LEU A 219 13.44 9.93 -2.45
CA LEU A 219 13.28 9.28 -1.15
C LEU A 219 12.23 8.16 -1.24
N PRO A 220 12.50 6.93 -0.77
CA PRO A 220 11.55 5.83 -0.78
C PRO A 220 10.46 5.99 0.29
N LEU A 221 9.90 7.20 0.45
CA LEU A 221 8.91 7.56 1.46
C LEU A 221 7.64 8.12 0.83
N LYS A 222 6.51 7.91 1.52
CA LYS A 222 5.24 8.60 1.28
C LYS A 222 4.63 9.00 2.63
N LEU A 223 3.77 10.01 2.65
CA LEU A 223 2.97 10.30 3.84
C LEU A 223 2.08 9.10 4.20
N ALA A 224 1.90 8.87 5.49
CA ALA A 224 1.38 7.60 6.00
C ALA A 224 0.22 7.73 6.98
N TRP A 225 -0.42 8.91 7.05
CA TRP A 225 -1.69 9.04 7.76
C TRP A 225 -2.80 8.32 7.01
N ALA A 226 -2.78 8.39 5.67
CA ALA A 226 -3.71 7.67 4.82
C ALA A 226 -3.09 7.07 3.57
N LEU A 227 -3.69 5.95 3.13
CA LEU A 227 -3.44 5.31 1.84
C LEU A 227 -4.77 4.81 1.26
N THR A 228 -4.82 4.63 -0.06
CA THR A 228 -5.95 3.90 -0.63
C THR A 228 -5.75 2.40 -0.46
N VAL A 229 -6.84 1.64 -0.33
CA VAL A 229 -6.81 0.17 -0.33
C VAL A 229 -6.06 -0.35 -1.57
N HIS A 230 -6.26 0.26 -2.73
CA HIS A 230 -5.52 -0.03 -3.97
C HIS A 230 -4.01 0.17 -3.81
N LYS A 231 -3.57 1.34 -3.31
CA LYS A 231 -2.14 1.65 -3.13
C LYS A 231 -1.48 0.83 -2.02
N SER A 232 -2.26 0.30 -1.07
CA SER A 232 -1.77 -0.60 -0.04
C SER A 232 -1.49 -2.03 -0.54
N GLN A 233 -1.97 -2.38 -1.74
CA GLN A 233 -1.83 -3.74 -2.27
C GLN A 233 -0.34 -4.13 -2.40
N GLY A 234 0.00 -5.27 -1.81
CA GLY A 234 1.38 -5.77 -1.78
C GLY A 234 2.20 -5.30 -0.56
N MET A 235 1.75 -4.27 0.16
CA MET A 235 2.38 -3.81 1.41
C MET A 235 1.99 -4.71 2.59
N SER A 236 2.82 -4.67 3.63
CA SER A 236 2.55 -5.27 4.94
C SER A 236 2.54 -4.16 5.99
N LEU A 237 1.40 -3.97 6.64
CA LEU A 237 1.22 -2.92 7.65
C LEU A 237 1.20 -3.56 9.04
N SER A 238 2.07 -3.08 9.92
CA SER A 238 2.05 -3.42 11.35
C SER A 238 0.76 -2.94 12.02
N ARG A 239 0.23 -1.78 11.58
CA ARG A 239 -1.01 -1.19 12.07
C ARG A 239 -1.78 -0.52 10.94
N ALA A 240 -3.10 -0.65 10.91
CA ALA A 240 -3.95 0.08 9.98
C ALA A 240 -5.34 0.34 10.58
N GLU A 241 -5.98 1.42 10.15
CA GLU A 241 -7.36 1.76 10.47
C GLU A 241 -8.21 1.66 9.20
N LEU A 242 -9.18 0.75 9.17
CA LEU A 242 -10.03 0.54 8.01
C LEU A 242 -11.23 1.48 8.04
N MET A 243 -11.36 2.27 6.98
CA MET A 243 -12.45 3.22 6.80
C MET A 243 -13.56 2.55 6.00
N LEU A 244 -14.56 1.98 6.69
CA LEU A 244 -15.55 1.09 6.07
C LEU A 244 -16.69 1.79 5.34
N HIS A 245 -16.93 3.07 5.64
CA HIS A 245 -17.98 3.86 4.98
C HIS A 245 -17.79 3.98 3.46
N ASP A 246 -16.59 3.67 2.97
CA ASP A 246 -16.18 3.75 1.57
C ASP A 246 -16.11 2.40 0.84
N ALA A 247 -16.40 1.27 1.50
CA ALA A 247 -16.24 -0.06 0.92
C ALA A 247 -17.44 -0.45 0.04
N PHE A 248 -17.28 -0.32 -1.29
CA PHE A 248 -18.37 -0.55 -2.25
C PHE A 248 -18.12 -1.70 -3.24
N ASP A 249 -16.90 -2.21 -3.35
CA ASP A 249 -16.51 -3.15 -4.41
C ASP A 249 -16.07 -4.53 -3.88
N TYR A 250 -16.16 -5.54 -4.74
CA TYR A 250 -15.78 -6.92 -4.45
C TYR A 250 -14.32 -7.02 -4.01
N GLY A 251 -14.08 -7.73 -2.92
CA GLY A 251 -12.76 -7.97 -2.37
C GLY A 251 -12.08 -6.76 -1.71
N GLN A 252 -12.68 -5.56 -1.69
CA GLN A 252 -12.06 -4.39 -1.03
C GLN A 252 -11.80 -4.63 0.45
N VAL A 253 -12.80 -5.13 1.20
CA VAL A 253 -12.67 -5.44 2.62
C VAL A 253 -11.57 -6.47 2.85
N TYR A 254 -11.54 -7.55 2.06
CA TYR A 254 -10.50 -8.57 2.15
C TYR A 254 -9.10 -7.99 1.87
N VAL A 255 -8.95 -7.17 0.83
CA VAL A 255 -7.65 -6.57 0.51
C VAL A 255 -7.18 -5.68 1.65
N ALA A 256 -8.04 -4.83 2.19
CA ALA A 256 -7.72 -3.94 3.30
C ALA A 256 -7.31 -4.72 4.56
N LEU A 257 -8.10 -5.72 4.98
CA LEU A 257 -7.80 -6.55 6.15
C LEU A 257 -6.49 -7.33 5.96
N SER A 258 -6.30 -7.93 4.78
CA SER A 258 -5.11 -8.75 4.48
C SER A 258 -3.79 -7.96 4.40
N ARG A 259 -3.83 -6.62 4.50
CA ARG A 259 -2.61 -5.78 4.61
C ARG A 259 -2.05 -5.79 6.01
N VAL A 260 -2.89 -5.96 7.03
CA VAL A 260 -2.48 -5.90 8.43
C VAL A 260 -1.83 -7.23 8.82
N THR A 261 -0.79 -7.17 9.64
CA THR A 261 -0.03 -8.36 10.07
C THR A 261 -0.68 -9.11 11.23
N SER A 262 -1.53 -8.46 12.04
CA SER A 262 -2.25 -9.07 13.16
C SER A 262 -3.56 -8.35 13.48
N LEU A 263 -4.48 -9.02 14.21
CA LEU A 263 -5.68 -8.38 14.77
C LEU A 263 -5.30 -7.28 15.78
N ALA A 264 -4.21 -7.46 16.52
CA ALA A 264 -3.68 -6.44 17.42
C ALA A 264 -3.25 -5.16 16.68
N GLY A 265 -2.88 -5.25 15.41
CA GLY A 265 -2.59 -4.11 14.53
C GLY A 265 -3.82 -3.51 13.83
N LEU A 266 -5.00 -4.09 13.98
CA LEU A 266 -6.19 -3.67 13.22
C LEU A 266 -7.08 -2.71 14.01
N TRP A 267 -7.42 -1.56 13.42
CA TRP A 267 -8.50 -0.70 13.87
C TRP A 267 -9.57 -0.62 12.80
N VAL A 268 -10.81 -0.47 13.22
CA VAL A 268 -11.96 -0.36 12.34
C VAL A 268 -12.75 0.89 12.71
N ARG A 269 -13.09 1.72 11.71
CA ARG A 269 -13.99 2.86 11.88
C ARG A 269 -15.19 2.74 10.96
N GLY A 270 -16.36 3.01 11.53
CA GLY A 270 -17.63 3.06 10.82
C GLY A 270 -18.56 1.93 11.24
N GLY A 271 -19.38 1.44 10.32
CA GLY A 271 -20.31 0.35 10.58
C GLY A 271 -19.62 -0.99 10.86
N SER A 272 -20.39 -1.95 11.37
CA SER A 272 -19.90 -3.32 11.58
C SER A 272 -19.60 -4.01 10.25
N ILE A 273 -18.51 -4.78 10.19
CA ILE A 273 -18.21 -5.64 9.04
C ILE A 273 -19.15 -6.85 9.09
N THR A 274 -20.16 -6.82 8.24
CA THR A 274 -21.16 -7.88 8.10
C THR A 274 -21.08 -8.53 6.72
N GLN A 275 -21.88 -9.57 6.51
CA GLN A 275 -21.99 -10.27 5.22
C GLN A 275 -22.34 -9.34 4.05
N SER A 276 -23.00 -8.20 4.28
CA SER A 276 -23.41 -7.27 3.21
C SER A 276 -22.24 -6.54 2.55
N VAL A 277 -21.11 -6.37 3.24
CA VAL A 277 -19.91 -5.68 2.73
C VAL A 277 -18.77 -6.64 2.38
N VAL A 278 -18.82 -7.87 2.88
CA VAL A 278 -17.85 -8.93 2.55
C VAL A 278 -18.34 -9.68 1.32
N LYS A 279 -17.73 -9.39 0.17
CA LYS A 279 -18.11 -9.97 -1.12
C LYS A 279 -16.88 -10.45 -1.91
N ALA A 280 -17.02 -11.57 -2.61
CA ALA A 280 -16.08 -12.04 -3.62
C ALA A 280 -16.77 -12.09 -4.99
N HIS A 281 -16.03 -11.75 -6.05
CA HIS A 281 -16.60 -11.72 -7.40
C HIS A 281 -16.91 -13.15 -7.88
N PRO A 282 -18.14 -13.45 -8.36
CA PRO A 282 -18.54 -14.81 -8.78
C PRO A 282 -17.61 -15.44 -9.82
N ASP A 283 -17.26 -14.72 -10.89
CA ASP A 283 -16.35 -15.23 -11.93
C ASP A 283 -14.99 -15.67 -11.39
N VAL A 284 -14.51 -14.99 -10.35
CA VAL A 284 -13.24 -15.33 -9.72
C VAL A 284 -13.38 -16.60 -8.90
N LEU A 285 -14.48 -16.78 -8.16
CA LEU A 285 -14.75 -18.03 -7.45
C LEU A 285 -14.85 -19.21 -8.41
N THR A 286 -15.56 -19.04 -9.53
CA THR A 286 -15.66 -20.05 -10.60
C THR A 286 -14.30 -20.41 -11.18
N PHE A 287 -13.47 -19.41 -11.48
CA PHE A 287 -12.12 -19.62 -11.99
C PHE A 287 -11.25 -20.46 -11.04
N TYR A 288 -11.22 -20.12 -9.74
CA TYR A 288 -10.42 -20.89 -8.78
C TYR A 288 -10.97 -22.32 -8.54
N ARG A 289 -12.29 -22.52 -8.57
CA ARG A 289 -12.89 -23.87 -8.49
C ARG A 289 -12.48 -24.73 -9.67
N ALA A 290 -12.48 -24.18 -10.88
CA ALA A 290 -12.05 -24.87 -12.09
C ALA A 290 -10.58 -25.30 -12.06
N MET A 291 -9.74 -24.61 -11.29
CA MET A 291 -8.31 -24.94 -11.11
C MET A 291 -8.05 -25.96 -9.99
N GLY A 292 -9.09 -26.46 -9.30
CA GLY A 292 -8.93 -27.37 -8.17
C GLY A 292 -8.30 -26.73 -6.92
N CYS A 293 -8.30 -25.39 -6.84
CA CYS A 293 -7.88 -24.69 -5.62
C CYS A 293 -8.92 -24.90 -4.51
N HIS A 294 -8.50 -24.77 -3.25
CA HIS A 294 -9.46 -24.76 -2.13
C HIS A 294 -10.20 -23.42 -2.11
N VAL A 295 -11.45 -23.43 -2.56
CA VAL A 295 -12.37 -22.28 -2.67
C VAL A 295 -13.73 -22.64 -2.09
#